data_AF-A0A7X7L9X5-F1
#
_entry.id   AF-A0A7X7L9X5-F1
#
_cell.length_a   1.000
_cell.length_b   1.000
_cell.length_c   1.000
_cell.angle_alpha   90.00
_cell.angle_beta   90.00
_cell.angle_gamma   90.00
#
_symmetry.space_group_name_H-M   'P 1'
#
loop_
_entity.id
_entity.type
_entity.pdbx_description
1 polymer ?
#
loop_
_entity_poly.entity_id
_entity_poly.type
_entity_poly.pdbx_seq_one_letter_code
_entity_poly.pdbx_strand_id
1 'polypeptide(L)'
;FPAAAVIYRCGLVKQGPVAIHEQLCLSNLYDLQGAGMSQDLGLDSVRQKEVPEGMETSTAGTLDQLAFCVGRVIRSISDAPPRTDVLKEMPKLIDRANRIVRSATGELTMDYGRGVLTVTAPAAQGVAGFIGAAGALDCGDIVIASSNEYATVVAVSLDGKPLKTSAKILVQAMTEENNHGWETAALPATADVPAQSATGAQKKNTAVPGMKKIASVGGPPLVVRDILATVTFKRPDAATLAVTPLDVNGCAMKTPVACTRGANGSVTVTLLPDCLYYMVTAGR
;
A
#
# COMPACT_ATOMS: atom_id res chain seq x y z
N PHE A 1 -5.40 0.50 13.08
CA PHE A 1 -4.99 -0.66 12.27
C PHE A 1 -4.03 -1.60 13.03
N PRO A 2 -4.55 -2.43 13.96
CA PRO A 2 -3.77 -3.41 14.71
C PRO A 2 -2.87 -4.32 13.86
N ALA A 3 -3.33 -4.82 12.71
CA ALA A 3 -2.55 -5.75 11.90
C ALA A 3 -1.25 -5.12 11.36
N ALA A 4 -1.31 -3.89 10.85
CA ALA A 4 -0.12 -3.15 10.40
C ALA A 4 0.85 -2.87 11.55
N ALA A 5 0.33 -2.56 12.75
CA ALA A 5 1.15 -2.37 13.94
C ALA A 5 1.88 -3.66 14.36
N VAL A 6 1.22 -4.82 14.29
CA VAL A 6 1.83 -6.13 14.55
C VAL A 6 2.91 -6.44 13.52
N ILE A 7 2.63 -6.22 12.22
CA ILE A 7 3.63 -6.41 11.15
C ILE A 7 4.91 -5.63 11.46
N TYR A 8 4.79 -4.34 11.79
CA TYR A 8 5.92 -3.48 12.06
C TYR A 8 6.64 -3.86 13.36
N ARG A 9 5.91 -3.97 14.48
CA ARG A 9 6.50 -4.19 15.81
C ARG A 9 7.12 -5.57 15.98
N CYS A 10 6.57 -6.58 15.30
CA CYS A 10 7.07 -7.96 15.38
C CYS A 10 7.97 -8.33 14.19
N GLY A 11 8.21 -7.41 13.24
CA GLY A 11 9.04 -7.68 12.07
C GLY A 11 8.51 -8.82 11.19
N LEU A 12 7.18 -8.92 11.04
CA LEU A 12 6.56 -10.02 10.27
C LEU A 12 6.81 -9.90 8.76
N VAL A 13 7.16 -8.70 8.29
CA VAL A 13 7.75 -8.44 6.97
C VAL A 13 9.21 -8.05 7.21
N LYS A 14 10.13 -8.70 6.51
CA LYS A 14 11.57 -8.50 6.65
C LYS A 14 11.99 -7.11 6.19
N GLN A 15 12.89 -6.50 6.97
CA GLN A 15 13.57 -5.29 6.55
C GLN A 15 14.46 -5.59 5.33
N GLY A 16 14.30 -4.80 4.27
CA GLY A 16 15.11 -4.95 3.07
C GLY A 16 16.58 -4.50 3.24
N PRO A 17 17.47 -4.94 2.34
CA PRO A 17 18.82 -4.38 2.22
C PRO A 17 18.76 -2.89 1.88
N VAL A 18 19.91 -2.24 1.90
CA VAL A 18 20.05 -0.88 1.39
C VAL A 18 19.93 -0.93 -0.12
N ALA A 19 18.87 -0.33 -0.67
CA ALA A 19 18.65 -0.17 -2.10
C ALA A 19 19.51 0.96 -2.66
N ILE A 20 19.62 2.07 -1.92
CA ILE A 20 20.45 3.22 -2.25
C ILE A 20 21.10 3.74 -0.97
N HIS A 21 22.41 3.98 -1.01
CA HIS A 21 23.12 4.82 -0.03
C HIS A 21 23.69 6.02 -0.75
N GLU A 22 23.16 7.20 -0.45
CA GLU A 22 23.66 8.47 -0.94
C GLU A 22 24.45 9.18 0.17
N GLN A 23 25.75 9.35 -0.06
CA GLN A 23 26.65 10.14 0.76
C GLN A 23 26.78 11.53 0.13
N LEU A 24 26.30 12.55 0.84
CA LEU A 24 26.43 13.95 0.47
C LEU A 24 27.61 14.59 1.22
N CYS A 25 28.37 15.41 0.52
CA CYS A 25 29.45 16.21 1.11
C CYS A 25 28.90 17.54 1.62
N LEU A 26 29.32 17.97 2.82
CA LEU A 26 28.88 19.21 3.45
C LEU A 26 29.18 20.45 2.58
N SER A 27 30.37 20.52 1.98
CA SER A 27 30.74 21.64 1.10
C SER A 27 29.82 21.74 -0.11
N ASN A 28 29.50 20.60 -0.74
CA ASN A 28 28.62 20.56 -1.91
C ASN A 28 27.20 21.03 -1.57
N LEU A 29 26.73 20.76 -0.35
CA LEU A 29 25.45 21.24 0.14
C LEU A 29 25.44 22.75 0.37
N TYR A 30 26.52 23.31 0.96
CA TYR A 30 26.67 24.76 1.11
C TYR A 30 26.78 25.48 -0.23
N ASP A 31 27.37 24.83 -1.23
CA ASP A 31 27.45 25.31 -2.61
C ASP A 31 26.16 25.05 -3.42
N LEU A 32 25.09 24.58 -2.78
CA LEU A 32 23.77 24.33 -3.37
C LEU A 32 23.79 23.36 -4.57
N GLN A 33 24.72 22.41 -4.60
CA GLN A 33 24.83 21.42 -5.69
C GLN A 33 23.69 20.38 -5.69
N GLY A 34 22.90 20.32 -4.61
CA GLY A 34 21.73 19.45 -4.51
C GLY A 34 22.04 18.00 -4.12
N ALA A 35 21.05 17.12 -4.34
CA ALA A 35 21.13 15.69 -4.07
C ALA A 35 20.48 14.92 -5.23
N GLY A 36 20.94 13.70 -5.49
CA GLY A 36 20.41 12.83 -6.53
C GLY A 36 19.01 12.30 -6.23
N MET A 37 18.68 12.06 -4.96
CA MET A 37 17.28 11.85 -4.53
C MET A 37 16.62 13.21 -4.25
N SER A 38 15.83 13.70 -5.20
CA SER A 38 15.03 14.92 -5.05
C SER A 38 13.54 14.63 -5.22
N GLN A 39 12.72 15.51 -4.64
CA GLN A 39 11.29 15.58 -4.87
C GLN A 39 10.99 16.98 -5.41
N ASP A 40 10.02 17.08 -6.31
CA ASP A 40 9.52 18.38 -6.73
C ASP A 40 9.03 19.17 -5.52
N LEU A 41 9.27 20.47 -5.51
CA LEU A 41 8.79 21.35 -4.44
C LEU A 41 7.26 21.29 -4.43
N GLY A 42 6.64 20.73 -3.39
CA GLY A 42 5.18 20.66 -3.25
C GLY A 42 4.57 21.98 -2.78
N LEU A 43 4.80 23.07 -3.52
CA LEU A 43 4.37 24.42 -3.14
C LEU A 43 2.84 24.56 -3.19
N ASP A 44 2.28 25.18 -2.14
CA ASP A 44 0.89 25.63 -2.14
C ASP A 44 0.70 26.90 -3.00
N SER A 45 -0.56 27.27 -3.25
CA SER A 45 -0.91 28.41 -4.12
C SER A 45 -0.38 29.77 -3.67
N VAL A 46 -0.05 29.93 -2.39
CA VAL A 46 0.56 31.15 -1.84
C VAL A 46 2.05 31.13 -2.13
N ARG A 47 2.73 30.02 -1.80
CA ARG A 47 4.16 29.81 -2.04
C ARG A 47 4.54 29.86 -3.51
N GLN A 48 3.64 29.41 -4.40
CA GLN A 48 3.87 29.48 -5.84
C GLN A 48 4.03 30.91 -6.35
N LYS A 49 3.32 31.88 -5.75
CA LYS A 49 3.42 33.30 -6.15
C LYS A 49 4.74 33.95 -5.74
N GLU A 50 5.47 33.32 -4.82
CA GLU A 50 6.78 33.77 -4.35
C GLU A 50 7.93 33.24 -5.23
N VAL A 51 7.65 32.30 -6.14
CA VAL A 51 8.65 31.76 -7.07
C VAL A 51 8.97 32.81 -8.14
N PRO A 52 10.23 33.27 -8.26
CA PRO A 52 10.61 34.21 -9.30
C PRO A 52 10.31 33.66 -10.70
N GLU A 53 9.86 34.53 -11.60
CA GLU A 53 9.60 34.18 -13.00
C GLU A 53 10.86 33.57 -13.64
N GLY A 54 10.70 32.42 -14.30
CA GLY A 54 11.80 31.70 -14.97
C GLY A 54 12.66 30.79 -14.08
N MET A 55 12.36 30.69 -12.77
CA MET A 55 13.12 29.80 -11.87
C MET A 55 12.58 28.35 -11.93
N GLU A 56 13.46 27.39 -12.29
CA GLU A 56 13.09 25.96 -12.30
C GLU A 56 12.88 25.46 -10.88
N THR A 57 11.68 24.98 -10.60
CA THR A 57 11.25 24.47 -9.29
C THR A 57 11.14 22.95 -9.24
N SER A 58 11.47 22.29 -10.36
CA SER A 58 11.62 20.84 -10.48
C SER A 58 13.08 20.49 -10.74
N THR A 59 13.76 19.93 -9.76
CA THR A 59 15.03 19.24 -9.99
C THR A 59 14.70 17.78 -10.27
N ALA A 60 14.80 17.35 -11.53
CA ALA A 60 14.69 15.93 -11.84
C ALA A 60 15.79 15.18 -11.07
N GLY A 61 15.39 14.38 -10.09
CA GLY A 61 16.32 13.56 -9.33
C GLY A 61 17.07 12.61 -10.25
N THR A 62 18.36 12.42 -10.01
CA THR A 62 19.16 11.45 -10.77
C THR A 62 18.95 10.01 -10.28
N LEU A 63 18.32 9.84 -9.12
CA LEU A 63 18.06 8.54 -8.50
C LEU A 63 16.60 8.11 -8.61
N ASP A 64 16.41 6.81 -8.81
CA ASP A 64 15.09 6.23 -9.02
C ASP A 64 14.27 6.21 -7.73
N GLN A 65 13.17 6.98 -7.70
CA GLN A 65 12.28 7.06 -6.54
C GLN A 65 11.60 5.72 -6.20
N LEU A 66 11.49 4.79 -7.16
CA LEU A 66 10.95 3.45 -6.88
C LEU A 66 11.88 2.61 -6.00
N ALA A 67 13.11 3.06 -5.73
CA ALA A 67 14.01 2.44 -4.76
C ALA A 67 13.41 2.30 -3.36
N PHE A 68 12.50 3.22 -2.95
CA PHE A 68 11.78 3.11 -1.67
C PHE A 68 10.86 1.89 -1.58
N CYS A 69 10.39 1.36 -2.72
CA CYS A 69 9.62 0.12 -2.77
C CYS A 69 10.54 -1.13 -2.80
N VAL A 70 11.80 -0.97 -3.21
CA VAL A 70 12.79 -2.06 -3.30
C VAL A 70 13.42 -2.35 -1.94
N GLY A 71 13.85 -1.31 -1.22
CA GLY A 71 14.57 -1.47 0.05
C GLY A 71 14.83 -0.15 0.75
N ARG A 72 15.78 -0.15 1.68
CA ARG A 72 16.12 1.05 2.44
C ARG A 72 16.88 2.05 1.58
N VAL A 73 16.49 3.31 1.65
CA VAL A 73 17.24 4.42 1.09
C VAL A 73 17.88 5.16 2.26
N ILE A 74 19.21 5.26 2.25
CA ILE A 74 19.99 5.93 3.29
C ILE A 74 20.61 7.18 2.70
N ARG A 75 20.46 8.30 3.41
CA ARG A 75 21.23 9.51 3.15
C ARG A 75 22.16 9.76 4.31
N SER A 76 23.44 9.92 4.02
CA SER A 76 24.47 10.33 4.97
C SER A 76 25.03 11.67 4.55
N ILE A 77 25.31 12.53 5.53
CA ILE A 77 25.82 13.87 5.32
C ILE A 77 27.06 14.01 6.19
N SER A 78 28.22 14.29 5.59
CA SER A 78 29.48 14.55 6.30
C SER A 78 30.48 15.28 5.40
N ASP A 79 31.71 15.51 5.89
CA ASP A 79 32.82 16.07 5.09
C ASP A 79 33.49 15.04 4.17
N ALA A 80 33.02 13.80 4.16
CA ALA A 80 33.55 12.78 3.26
C ALA A 80 33.18 13.07 1.80
N PRO A 81 33.98 12.62 0.81
CA PRO A 81 33.66 12.78 -0.60
C PRO A 81 32.27 12.22 -0.95
N PRO A 82 31.53 12.87 -1.88
CA PRO A 82 30.21 12.40 -2.27
C PRO A 82 30.30 11.01 -2.92
N ARG A 83 29.34 10.14 -2.62
CA ARG A 83 29.27 8.77 -3.13
C ARG A 83 27.82 8.33 -3.27
N THR A 84 27.54 7.52 -4.27
CA THR A 84 26.24 6.86 -4.40
C THR A 84 26.43 5.37 -4.65
N ASP A 85 25.96 4.57 -3.70
CA ASP A 85 25.92 3.11 -3.84
C ASP A 85 24.48 2.69 -4.17
N VAL A 86 24.33 1.88 -5.22
CA VAL A 86 23.03 1.36 -5.66
C VAL A 86 23.08 -0.16 -5.61
N LEU A 87 22.02 -0.77 -5.11
CA LEU A 87 21.86 -2.22 -5.07
C LEU A 87 21.91 -2.79 -6.50
N LYS A 88 22.86 -3.67 -6.76
CA LYS A 88 23.12 -4.25 -8.10
C LYS A 88 21.88 -4.89 -8.74
N GLU A 89 21.03 -5.52 -7.94
CA GLU A 89 19.83 -6.22 -8.41
C GLU A 89 18.63 -5.28 -8.64
N MET A 90 18.71 -4.01 -8.24
CA MET A 90 17.59 -3.05 -8.30
C MET A 90 16.94 -2.95 -9.69
N PRO A 91 17.68 -2.92 -10.82
CA PRO A 91 17.06 -2.88 -12.15
C PRO A 91 16.16 -4.07 -12.46
N LYS A 92 16.39 -5.25 -11.87
CA LYS A 92 15.55 -6.45 -12.07
C LYS A 92 14.29 -6.43 -11.21
N LEU A 93 14.26 -5.60 -10.18
CA LEU A 93 13.15 -5.48 -9.23
C LEU A 93 12.16 -4.40 -9.64
N ILE A 94 12.52 -3.54 -10.61
CA ILE A 94 11.68 -2.46 -11.15
C ILE A 94 11.34 -2.79 -12.61
N ASP A 95 10.16 -3.35 -12.83
CA ASP A 95 9.61 -3.62 -14.15
C ASP A 95 8.73 -2.45 -14.59
N ARG A 96 9.32 -1.51 -15.33
CA ARG A 96 8.60 -0.32 -15.83
C ARG A 96 7.62 -0.65 -16.94
N ALA A 97 7.88 -1.68 -17.73
CA ALA A 97 7.00 -2.06 -18.83
C ALA A 97 5.67 -2.59 -18.29
N ASN A 98 5.72 -3.43 -17.26
CA ASN A 98 4.53 -3.98 -16.62
C ASN A 98 4.04 -3.14 -15.44
N ARG A 99 4.75 -2.07 -15.07
CA ARG A 99 4.42 -1.18 -13.96
C ARG A 99 4.38 -1.90 -12.60
N ILE A 100 5.40 -2.73 -12.35
CA ILE A 100 5.53 -3.55 -11.15
C ILE A 100 6.87 -3.27 -10.47
N VAL A 101 6.86 -3.11 -9.15
CA VAL A 101 8.08 -3.08 -8.33
C VAL A 101 8.01 -4.15 -7.25
N ARG A 102 9.09 -4.88 -7.04
CA ARG A 102 9.21 -5.91 -6.01
C ARG A 102 10.21 -5.48 -4.95
N SER A 103 9.92 -5.77 -3.68
CA SER A 103 10.93 -5.59 -2.64
C SER A 103 12.09 -6.56 -2.86
N ALA A 104 13.30 -6.17 -2.45
CA ALA A 104 14.47 -7.02 -2.50
C ALA A 104 14.36 -8.25 -1.56
N THR A 105 13.40 -8.24 -0.62
CA THR A 105 13.06 -9.41 0.20
C THR A 105 12.14 -10.41 -0.50
N GLY A 106 11.47 -9.99 -1.58
CA GLY A 106 10.42 -10.76 -2.26
C GLY A 106 9.09 -10.82 -1.51
N GLU A 107 8.95 -10.12 -0.38
CA GLU A 107 7.76 -10.19 0.47
C GLU A 107 6.70 -9.11 0.15
N LEU A 108 7.02 -8.14 -0.72
CA LEU A 108 6.12 -7.10 -1.17
C LEU A 108 6.18 -6.97 -2.71
N THR A 109 5.02 -6.78 -3.32
CA THR A 109 4.90 -6.42 -4.75
C THR A 109 3.93 -5.26 -4.90
N MET A 110 4.40 -4.14 -5.45
CA MET A 110 3.59 -3.00 -5.85
C MET A 110 3.34 -3.07 -7.36
N ASP A 111 2.14 -3.46 -7.76
CA ASP A 111 1.63 -3.33 -9.12
C ASP A 111 0.93 -1.97 -9.24
N TYR A 112 1.71 -0.93 -9.52
CA TYR A 112 1.16 0.43 -9.68
C TYR A 112 0.47 0.62 -11.04
N GLY A 113 0.54 -0.37 -11.93
CA GLY A 113 -0.27 -0.41 -13.13
C GLY A 113 -1.74 -0.73 -12.87
N ARG A 114 -2.00 -1.62 -11.90
CA ARG A 114 -3.33 -1.97 -11.39
C ARG A 114 -3.68 -1.26 -10.08
N GLY A 115 -2.72 -0.59 -9.45
CA GLY A 115 -2.86 0.10 -8.17
C GLY A 115 -3.10 -0.85 -7.00
N VAL A 116 -2.31 -1.93 -6.94
CA VAL A 116 -2.41 -2.99 -5.92
C VAL A 116 -1.04 -3.25 -5.27
N LEU A 117 -1.00 -3.20 -3.94
CA LEU A 117 0.09 -3.71 -3.13
C LEU A 117 -0.28 -5.09 -2.59
N THR A 118 0.59 -6.07 -2.82
CA THR A 118 0.47 -7.42 -2.26
C THR A 118 1.59 -7.70 -1.28
N VAL A 119 1.25 -8.27 -0.12
CA VAL A 119 2.16 -8.77 0.90
C VAL A 119 2.13 -10.30 0.88
N THR A 120 3.30 -10.93 0.76
CA THR A 120 3.46 -12.40 0.70
C THR A 120 4.48 -12.92 1.73
N ALA A 121 4.71 -12.16 2.80
CA ALA A 121 5.60 -12.61 3.87
C ALA A 121 5.02 -13.85 4.57
N PRO A 122 5.86 -14.79 5.06
CA PRO A 122 5.36 -16.03 5.63
C PRO A 122 4.36 -15.83 6.78
N ALA A 123 4.58 -14.83 7.65
CA ALA A 123 3.74 -14.55 8.82
C ALA A 123 2.76 -13.37 8.63
N ALA A 124 2.75 -12.75 7.45
CA ALA A 124 1.87 -11.64 7.11
C ALA A 124 1.56 -11.65 5.61
N GLN A 125 0.29 -11.83 5.25
CA GLN A 125 -0.15 -11.90 3.85
C GLN A 125 -1.38 -11.04 3.65
N GLY A 126 -1.50 -10.37 2.52
CA GLY A 126 -2.61 -9.45 2.30
C GLY A 126 -2.49 -8.61 1.06
N VAL A 127 -3.52 -7.80 0.83
CA VAL A 127 -3.59 -6.86 -0.29
C VAL A 127 -4.14 -5.52 0.18
N ALA A 128 -3.70 -4.44 -0.47
CA ALA A 128 -4.27 -3.11 -0.35
C ALA A 128 -4.30 -2.46 -1.75
N GLY A 129 -5.45 -1.95 -2.18
CA GLY A 129 -5.54 -1.31 -3.49
C GLY A 129 -6.88 -1.50 -4.19
N PHE A 130 -6.88 -1.26 -5.50
CA PHE A 130 -8.06 -1.39 -6.37
C PHE A 130 -8.38 -2.86 -6.71
N ILE A 131 -8.69 -3.66 -5.70
CA ILE A 131 -8.77 -5.12 -5.82
C ILE A 131 -10.02 -5.61 -6.59
N GLY A 132 -11.09 -4.81 -6.67
CA GLY A 132 -12.31 -5.19 -7.39
C GLY A 132 -12.09 -5.47 -8.87
N ALA A 133 -11.29 -4.64 -9.53
CA ALA A 133 -10.89 -4.85 -10.93
C ALA A 133 -9.74 -5.85 -11.07
N ALA A 134 -9.00 -6.11 -9.99
CA ALA A 134 -7.85 -7.01 -10.00
C ALA A 134 -8.25 -8.49 -9.97
N GLY A 135 -9.46 -8.81 -9.49
CA GLY A 135 -9.93 -10.18 -9.28
C GLY A 135 -9.32 -10.82 -8.04
N ALA A 136 -9.38 -12.15 -7.96
CA ALA A 136 -8.80 -12.89 -6.84
C ALA A 136 -7.26 -12.82 -6.86
N LEU A 137 -6.67 -12.41 -5.74
CA LEU A 137 -5.23 -12.19 -5.57
C LEU A 137 -4.64 -13.24 -4.63
N ASP A 138 -3.71 -14.04 -5.17
CA ASP A 138 -2.96 -15.03 -4.41
C ASP A 138 -1.83 -14.35 -3.61
N CYS A 139 -1.85 -14.54 -2.29
CA CYS A 139 -0.88 -13.95 -1.36
C CYS A 139 0.03 -15.00 -0.71
N GLY A 140 0.04 -16.24 -1.22
CA GLY A 140 0.79 -17.35 -0.64
C GLY A 140 -0.13 -18.40 -0.01
N ASP A 141 -0.39 -18.33 1.29
CA ASP A 141 -1.27 -19.28 2.00
C ASP A 141 -2.74 -18.83 2.01
N ILE A 142 -3.01 -17.60 1.58
CA ILE A 142 -4.36 -17.07 1.41
C ILE A 142 -4.60 -16.53 0.00
N VAL A 143 -5.87 -16.51 -0.42
CA VAL A 143 -6.35 -15.78 -1.60
C VAL A 143 -7.39 -14.76 -1.12
N ILE A 144 -7.34 -13.54 -1.65
CA ILE A 144 -8.27 -12.47 -1.31
C ILE A 144 -9.01 -12.05 -2.58
N ALA A 145 -10.33 -11.94 -2.50
CA ALA A 145 -11.15 -11.38 -3.56
C ALA A 145 -12.15 -10.38 -2.97
N SER A 146 -12.58 -9.38 -3.75
CA SER A 146 -13.59 -8.43 -3.31
C SER A 146 -14.33 -7.84 -4.51
N SER A 147 -15.57 -7.44 -4.30
CA SER A 147 -16.34 -6.64 -5.26
C SER A 147 -16.27 -5.13 -4.98
N ASN A 148 -15.61 -4.70 -3.90
CA ASN A 148 -15.33 -3.29 -3.67
C ASN A 148 -14.31 -2.79 -4.69
N GLU A 149 -14.47 -1.53 -5.17
CA GLU A 149 -13.46 -0.88 -6.02
C GLU A 149 -12.09 -0.89 -5.32
N TYR A 150 -12.04 -0.40 -4.09
CA TYR A 150 -10.87 -0.42 -3.21
C TYR A 150 -11.15 -1.18 -1.92
N ALA A 151 -10.17 -1.98 -1.47
CA ALA A 151 -10.18 -2.56 -0.14
C ALA A 151 -8.75 -2.91 0.31
N THR A 152 -8.58 -3.00 1.63
CA THR A 152 -7.39 -3.51 2.29
C THR A 152 -7.77 -4.70 3.16
N VAL A 153 -7.17 -5.86 2.89
CA VAL A 153 -7.38 -7.07 3.67
C VAL A 153 -6.03 -7.68 3.98
N VAL A 154 -5.73 -7.88 5.26
CA VAL A 154 -4.44 -8.41 5.71
C VAL A 154 -4.63 -9.42 6.82
N ALA A 155 -3.95 -10.56 6.71
CA ALA A 155 -3.87 -11.60 7.72
C ALA A 155 -2.47 -11.60 8.34
N VAL A 156 -2.39 -11.57 9.67
CA VAL A 156 -1.14 -11.54 10.41
C VAL A 156 -1.11 -12.60 11.49
N SER A 157 0.03 -13.27 11.63
CA SER A 157 0.28 -14.21 12.70
C SER A 157 0.39 -13.49 14.05
N LEU A 158 -0.31 -14.00 15.05
CA LEU A 158 -0.21 -13.54 16.44
C LEU A 158 0.67 -14.45 17.31
N ASP A 159 1.15 -15.57 16.76
CA ASP A 159 2.06 -16.51 17.42
C ASP A 159 3.46 -16.55 16.78
N GLY A 160 3.73 -15.65 15.83
CA GLY A 160 5.01 -15.51 15.14
C GLY A 160 5.32 -16.61 14.11
N LYS A 161 4.44 -17.61 13.94
CA LYS A 161 4.61 -18.68 12.94
C LYS A 161 4.11 -18.24 11.56
N PRO A 162 4.59 -18.86 10.47
CA PRO A 162 4.00 -18.68 9.15
C PRO A 162 2.48 -18.93 9.14
N LEU A 163 1.71 -18.20 8.33
CA LEU A 163 0.25 -18.34 8.26
C LEU A 163 -0.19 -19.77 7.89
N LYS A 164 0.65 -20.51 7.15
CA LYS A 164 0.46 -21.93 6.87
C LYS A 164 0.34 -22.82 8.10
N THR A 165 0.92 -22.43 9.24
CA THR A 165 1.00 -23.26 10.46
C THR A 165 0.66 -22.51 11.74
N SER A 166 0.38 -21.20 11.67
CA SER A 166 0.00 -20.38 12.83
C SER A 166 -1.28 -20.89 13.47
N ALA A 167 -1.31 -20.96 14.80
CA ALA A 167 -2.49 -21.34 15.56
C ALA A 167 -3.40 -20.15 15.88
N LYS A 168 -2.93 -18.92 15.63
CA LYS A 168 -3.64 -17.69 15.98
C LYS A 168 -3.33 -16.59 14.97
N ILE A 169 -4.30 -16.25 14.14
CA ILE A 169 -4.18 -15.26 13.05
C ILE A 169 -5.22 -14.16 13.27
N LEU A 170 -4.81 -12.91 13.14
CA LEU A 170 -5.72 -11.78 13.03
C LEU A 170 -5.91 -11.47 11.55
N VAL A 171 -7.15 -11.52 11.07
CA VAL A 171 -7.52 -10.93 9.77
C VAL A 171 -8.13 -9.55 10.04
N GLN A 172 -7.63 -8.54 9.35
CA GLN A 172 -8.17 -7.19 9.37
C GLN A 172 -8.59 -6.80 7.96
N ALA A 173 -9.81 -6.29 7.82
CA ALA A 173 -10.36 -5.84 6.54
C ALA A 173 -10.95 -4.44 6.69
N MET A 174 -10.73 -3.57 5.71
CA MET A 174 -11.30 -2.23 5.67
C MET A 174 -11.38 -1.71 4.23
N THR A 175 -12.22 -0.73 4.00
CA THR A 175 -12.42 -0.06 2.71
C THR A 175 -12.14 1.45 2.85
N GLU A 176 -12.75 2.26 1.98
CA GLU A 176 -12.71 3.71 2.02
C GLU A 176 -13.49 4.27 3.21
N GLU A 177 -12.88 5.22 3.90
CA GLU A 177 -13.51 6.08 4.91
C GLU A 177 -13.68 7.48 4.31
N ASN A 178 -14.89 8.02 4.35
CA ASN A 178 -15.21 9.34 3.83
C ASN A 178 -16.19 10.07 4.75
N ASN A 179 -16.31 11.38 4.60
CA ASN A 179 -17.43 12.11 5.20
C ASN A 179 -18.77 11.62 4.64
N HIS A 180 -19.82 11.68 5.45
CA HIS A 180 -21.18 11.48 4.97
C HIS A 180 -21.50 12.49 3.85
N GLY A 181 -22.01 12.01 2.72
CA GLY A 181 -22.26 12.83 1.53
C GLY A 181 -21.02 13.21 0.73
N TRP A 182 -19.87 12.56 0.96
CA TRP A 182 -18.72 12.63 0.06
C TRP A 182 -19.09 12.09 -1.31
N GLU A 183 -18.72 12.82 -2.36
CA GLU A 183 -19.04 12.43 -3.73
C GLU A 183 -17.89 12.78 -4.68
N THR A 184 -17.62 11.85 -5.57
CA THR A 184 -16.68 12.04 -6.68
C THR A 184 -17.35 11.69 -7.99
N ALA A 185 -17.10 12.48 -9.03
CA ALA A 185 -17.54 12.21 -10.39
C ALA A 185 -16.33 11.87 -11.27
N ALA A 186 -16.51 11.00 -12.27
CA ALA A 186 -15.49 10.75 -13.27
C ALA A 186 -15.13 12.06 -13.98
N LEU A 187 -13.83 12.31 -14.14
CA LEU A 187 -13.37 13.47 -14.91
C LEU A 187 -13.18 13.03 -16.38
N PRO A 188 -13.83 13.71 -17.35
CA PRO A 188 -13.62 13.41 -18.76
C PRO A 188 -12.15 13.52 -19.15
N ALA A 189 -11.66 12.65 -20.04
CA ALA A 189 -10.27 12.72 -20.53
C ALA A 189 -9.93 14.03 -21.26
N THR A 190 -10.96 14.78 -21.69
CA THR A 190 -10.84 16.09 -22.33
C THR A 190 -10.96 17.25 -21.35
N ALA A 191 -11.22 16.99 -20.07
CA ALA A 191 -11.39 18.05 -19.09
C ALA A 191 -10.03 18.73 -18.83
N ASP A 192 -10.06 20.06 -18.79
CA ASP A 192 -8.94 20.82 -18.29
C ASP A 192 -8.79 20.53 -16.79
N VAL A 193 -7.73 19.79 -16.43
CA VAL A 193 -7.32 19.70 -15.02
C VAL A 193 -6.54 20.97 -14.75
N PRO A 194 -6.99 21.84 -13.82
CA PRO A 194 -6.19 22.97 -13.42
C PRO A 194 -4.83 22.44 -12.98
N ALA A 195 -3.77 22.98 -13.56
CA ALA A 195 -2.42 22.64 -13.17
C ALA A 195 -2.28 22.95 -11.67
N GLN A 196 -2.33 21.93 -10.80
CA GLN A 196 -1.61 21.99 -9.53
C GLN A 196 -0.16 21.74 -9.86
N SER A 197 0.42 22.70 -10.56
CA SER A 197 1.84 22.80 -10.69
C SER A 197 2.29 23.61 -9.50
N ALA A 198 3.10 23.03 -8.63
CA ALA A 198 3.87 23.82 -7.70
C ALA A 198 4.95 24.65 -8.41
N THR A 199 5.18 24.38 -9.69
CA THR A 199 6.15 25.07 -10.53
C THR A 199 5.39 26.06 -11.43
N GLY A 200 5.77 27.33 -11.50
CA GLY A 200 5.11 28.32 -12.36
C GLY A 200 5.02 27.96 -13.86
N ALA A 201 5.58 26.82 -14.28
CA ALA A 201 5.30 26.22 -15.58
C ALA A 201 3.84 25.72 -15.61
N GLN A 202 3.04 26.22 -16.56
CA GLN A 202 1.78 25.60 -16.94
C GLN A 202 2.04 24.20 -17.51
N LYS A 203 2.25 23.19 -16.67
CA LYS A 203 1.98 21.81 -17.05
C LYS A 203 0.47 21.69 -17.09
N LYS A 204 -0.12 21.74 -18.29
CA LYS A 204 -1.47 21.20 -18.49
C LYS A 204 -1.45 19.78 -17.94
N ASN A 205 -2.08 19.57 -16.80
CA ASN A 205 -2.36 18.21 -16.36
C ASN A 205 -3.43 17.70 -17.33
N THR A 206 -3.03 16.79 -18.21
CA THR A 206 -4.00 16.09 -19.04
C THR A 206 -4.78 15.18 -18.10
N ALA A 207 -6.11 15.23 -18.16
CA ALA A 207 -6.93 14.27 -17.43
C ALA A 207 -6.49 12.85 -17.84
N VAL A 208 -6.03 12.07 -16.88
CA VAL A 208 -5.65 10.68 -17.11
C VAL A 208 -6.85 9.77 -16.82
N PRO A 209 -6.97 8.62 -17.52
CA PRO A 209 -8.00 7.64 -17.21
C PRO A 209 -8.04 7.30 -15.71
N GLY A 210 -9.24 7.34 -15.12
CA GLY A 210 -9.43 7.08 -13.69
C GLY A 210 -9.36 8.33 -12.79
N MET A 211 -9.00 9.51 -13.30
CA MET A 211 -9.14 10.75 -12.53
C MET A 211 -10.60 11.02 -12.19
N LYS A 212 -10.83 11.43 -10.94
CA LYS A 212 -12.14 11.83 -10.43
C LYS A 212 -12.07 13.28 -9.95
N LYS A 213 -13.16 14.03 -10.16
CA LYS A 213 -13.41 15.34 -9.56
C LYS A 213 -14.15 15.15 -8.25
N ILE A 214 -13.71 15.83 -7.19
CA ILE A 214 -14.48 15.92 -5.95
C ILE A 214 -15.71 16.80 -6.25
N ALA A 215 -16.90 16.20 -6.19
CA ALA A 215 -18.18 16.87 -6.38
C ALA A 215 -18.72 17.42 -5.06
N SER A 216 -18.48 16.71 -3.96
CA SER A 216 -18.84 17.11 -2.60
C SER A 216 -17.81 16.59 -1.61
N VAL A 217 -17.40 17.44 -0.66
CA VAL A 217 -16.52 17.04 0.44
C VAL A 217 -17.28 16.41 1.62
N GLY A 218 -18.62 16.43 1.58
CA GLY A 218 -19.49 15.92 2.64
C GLY A 218 -19.37 16.66 3.97
N GLY A 219 -19.88 16.05 5.03
CA GLY A 219 -19.77 16.49 6.41
C GLY A 219 -19.81 15.32 7.41
N PRO A 220 -19.74 15.59 8.72
CA PRO A 220 -19.82 14.54 9.73
C PRO A 220 -21.16 13.77 9.66
N PRO A 221 -21.20 12.49 10.07
CA PRO A 221 -20.07 11.69 10.58
C PRO A 221 -19.15 11.16 9.48
N LEU A 222 -17.98 10.67 9.86
CA LEU A 222 -17.19 9.78 9.01
C LEU A 222 -17.95 8.46 8.85
N VAL A 223 -17.98 7.95 7.62
CA VAL A 223 -18.62 6.69 7.24
C VAL A 223 -17.61 5.80 6.54
N VAL A 224 -17.68 4.50 6.83
CA VAL A 224 -16.85 3.47 6.18
C VAL A 224 -17.74 2.69 5.24
N ARG A 225 -17.27 2.42 4.02
CA ARG A 225 -18.02 1.57 3.08
C ARG A 225 -18.01 0.12 3.55
N ASP A 226 -19.14 -0.56 3.41
CA ASP A 226 -19.23 -2.00 3.72
C ASP A 226 -18.17 -2.83 2.97
N ILE A 227 -17.55 -3.76 3.68
CA ILE A 227 -16.59 -4.70 3.09
C ILE A 227 -17.33 -5.86 2.42
N LEU A 228 -17.10 -6.03 1.13
CA LEU A 228 -17.64 -7.11 0.31
C LEU A 228 -16.45 -7.93 -0.21
N ALA A 229 -15.87 -8.75 0.67
CA ALA A 229 -14.66 -9.49 0.37
C ALA A 229 -14.70 -10.92 0.92
N THR A 230 -13.86 -11.77 0.34
CA THR A 230 -13.61 -13.13 0.79
C THR A 230 -12.13 -13.35 1.06
N VAL A 231 -11.85 -14.21 2.05
CA VAL A 231 -10.50 -14.69 2.35
C VAL A 231 -10.52 -16.21 2.29
N THR A 232 -9.76 -16.77 1.36
CA THR A 232 -9.61 -18.22 1.19
C THR A 232 -8.30 -18.68 1.80
N PHE A 233 -8.35 -19.52 2.84
CA PHE A 233 -7.18 -20.19 3.39
C PHE A 233 -6.87 -21.46 2.60
N LYS A 234 -5.62 -21.59 2.14
CA LYS A 234 -5.11 -22.72 1.32
C LYS A 234 -4.26 -23.74 2.11
N ARG A 235 -4.23 -23.61 3.43
CA ARG A 235 -3.43 -24.49 4.30
C ARG A 235 -4.08 -25.87 4.50
N PRO A 236 -3.30 -26.93 4.77
CA PRO A 236 -3.82 -28.31 4.85
C PRO A 236 -4.92 -28.54 5.89
N ASP A 237 -4.88 -27.79 7.00
CA ASP A 237 -5.83 -27.83 8.11
C ASP A 237 -6.89 -26.71 8.00
N ALA A 238 -7.06 -26.06 6.84
CA ALA A 238 -8.02 -24.98 6.67
C ALA A 238 -9.45 -25.38 7.11
N ALA A 239 -9.83 -26.62 6.86
CA ALA A 239 -11.13 -27.19 7.22
C ALA A 239 -11.45 -27.21 8.73
N THR A 240 -10.42 -27.17 9.60
CA THR A 240 -10.60 -27.19 11.06
C THR A 240 -10.51 -25.80 11.69
N LEU A 241 -10.14 -24.77 10.92
CA LEU A 241 -10.03 -23.41 11.43
C LEU A 241 -11.37 -22.90 11.98
N ALA A 242 -11.33 -22.33 13.17
CA ALA A 242 -12.43 -21.56 13.72
C ALA A 242 -12.22 -20.07 13.39
N VAL A 243 -13.24 -19.42 12.84
CA VAL A 243 -13.21 -18.01 12.46
C VAL A 243 -14.24 -17.26 13.30
N THR A 244 -13.76 -16.33 14.12
CA THR A 244 -14.58 -15.55 15.04
C THR A 244 -14.53 -14.08 14.65
N PRO A 245 -15.63 -13.49 14.17
CA PRO A 245 -15.73 -12.05 13.96
C PRO A 245 -15.58 -11.31 15.29
N LEU A 246 -14.88 -10.18 15.26
CA LEU A 246 -14.65 -9.34 16.44
C LEU A 246 -15.18 -7.93 16.21
N ASP A 247 -15.70 -7.32 17.27
CA ASP A 247 -16.09 -5.90 17.24
C ASP A 247 -14.85 -4.99 17.22
N VAL A 248 -15.09 -3.67 17.16
CA VAL A 248 -14.03 -2.66 17.12
C VAL A 248 -13.08 -2.67 18.33
N ASN A 249 -13.51 -3.27 19.45
CA ASN A 249 -12.72 -3.42 20.67
C ASN A 249 -11.99 -4.77 20.71
N GLY A 250 -12.16 -5.63 19.70
CA GLY A 250 -11.57 -6.96 19.64
C GLY A 250 -12.34 -8.02 20.44
N CYS A 251 -13.58 -7.73 20.85
CA CYS A 251 -14.43 -8.70 21.54
C CYS A 251 -15.20 -9.56 20.53
N ALA A 252 -15.39 -10.84 20.85
CA ALA A 252 -16.07 -11.78 19.96
C ALA A 252 -17.53 -11.37 19.71
N MET A 253 -17.92 -11.30 18.44
CA MET A 253 -19.30 -11.06 18.04
C MET A 253 -20.11 -12.36 18.10
N LYS A 254 -21.42 -12.23 18.28
CA LYS A 254 -22.36 -13.35 18.21
C LYS A 254 -22.74 -13.73 16.77
N THR A 255 -22.58 -12.79 15.84
CA THR A 255 -22.89 -13.00 14.43
C THR A 255 -21.92 -14.02 13.84
N PRO A 256 -22.41 -15.17 13.33
CA PRO A 256 -21.55 -16.15 12.69
C PRO A 256 -21.05 -15.61 11.35
N VAL A 257 -19.89 -16.11 10.92
CA VAL A 257 -19.35 -15.84 9.58
C VAL A 257 -19.51 -17.07 8.70
N ALA A 258 -19.87 -16.85 7.43
CA ALA A 258 -20.07 -17.94 6.49
C ALA A 258 -18.71 -18.47 6.00
N CYS A 259 -18.51 -19.78 6.14
CA CYS A 259 -17.33 -20.49 5.65
C CYS A 259 -17.75 -21.57 4.64
N THR A 260 -17.16 -21.55 3.45
CA THR A 260 -17.42 -22.54 2.39
C THR A 260 -16.15 -23.35 2.14
N ARG A 261 -16.29 -24.68 2.03
CA ARG A 261 -15.17 -25.59 1.75
C ARG A 261 -14.99 -25.77 0.24
N GLY A 262 -13.76 -25.61 -0.24
CA GLY A 262 -13.39 -25.94 -1.61
C GLY A 262 -13.05 -27.41 -1.79
N ALA A 263 -13.14 -27.93 -3.02
CA ALA A 263 -12.83 -29.31 -3.36
C ALA A 263 -11.37 -29.72 -3.04
N ASN A 264 -10.45 -28.75 -2.99
CA ASN A 264 -9.04 -28.92 -2.66
C ASN A 264 -8.73 -28.81 -1.16
N GLY A 265 -9.75 -28.79 -0.29
CA GLY A 265 -9.58 -28.64 1.15
C GLY A 265 -9.39 -27.20 1.65
N SER A 266 -9.39 -26.21 0.74
CA SER A 266 -9.38 -24.79 1.13
C SER A 266 -10.68 -24.38 1.83
N VAL A 267 -10.62 -23.31 2.63
CA VAL A 267 -11.80 -22.72 3.27
C VAL A 267 -11.88 -21.25 2.92
N THR A 268 -13.01 -20.85 2.33
CA THR A 268 -13.33 -19.47 1.98
C THR A 268 -14.23 -18.88 3.05
N VAL A 269 -13.76 -17.84 3.71
CA VAL A 269 -14.52 -17.01 4.66
C VAL A 269 -15.13 -15.86 3.87
N THR A 270 -16.45 -15.70 3.94
CA THR A 270 -17.14 -14.51 3.41
C THR A 270 -17.22 -13.49 4.52
N LEU A 271 -16.51 -12.37 4.37
CA LEU A 271 -16.45 -11.35 5.42
C LEU A 271 -17.82 -10.71 5.63
N LEU A 272 -18.11 -10.38 6.88
CA LEU A 272 -19.31 -9.62 7.27
C LEU A 272 -19.12 -8.15 6.84
N PRO A 273 -20.16 -7.49 6.27
CA PRO A 273 -20.09 -6.12 5.75
C PRO A 273 -19.57 -5.06 6.73
N ASP A 274 -19.89 -5.22 8.02
CA ASP A 274 -19.68 -4.23 9.09
C ASP A 274 -18.61 -4.66 10.11
N CYS A 275 -17.75 -5.63 9.76
CA CYS A 275 -16.77 -6.20 10.68
C CYS A 275 -15.33 -5.98 10.19
N LEU A 276 -14.51 -5.34 11.02
CA LEU A 276 -13.13 -4.99 10.70
C LEU A 276 -12.13 -6.11 11.04
N TYR A 277 -12.46 -6.99 11.99
CA TYR A 277 -11.50 -7.89 12.61
C TYR A 277 -12.05 -9.31 12.73
N TYR A 278 -11.18 -10.29 12.50
CA TYR A 278 -11.49 -11.70 12.72
C TYR A 278 -10.33 -12.36 13.42
N MET A 279 -10.64 -13.13 14.47
CA MET A 279 -9.71 -14.08 15.04
C MET A 279 -9.88 -15.42 14.33
N VAL A 280 -8.80 -15.92 13.74
CA VAL A 280 -8.75 -17.27 13.18
C VAL A 280 -7.85 -18.11 14.08
N THR A 281 -8.40 -19.21 14.60
CA THR A 281 -7.66 -20.15 15.46
C THR A 281 -7.65 -21.53 14.85
N ALA A 282 -6.57 -22.28 15.07
CA ALA A 282 -6.55 -23.70 14.75
C ALA A 282 -7.72 -24.42 15.47
N GLY A 283 -8.35 -25.36 14.77
CA GLY A 283 -9.34 -26.26 15.39
C GLY A 283 -8.69 -27.07 16.50
N ARG A 284 -9.45 -27.35 17.55
CA ARG A 284 -9.08 -28.36 18.54
C ARG A 284 -9.17 -29.76 17.95
#